data_AF-A0A2W7AGZ1-F1
#
_entry.id   AF-A0A2W7AGZ1-F1
#
_cell.length_a   1.000
_cell.length_b   1.000
_cell.length_c   1.000
_cell.angle_alpha   90.00
_cell.angle_beta   90.00
_cell.angle_gamma   90.00
#
_symmetry.space_group_name_H-M   'P 1'
#
loop_
_entity.id
_entity.type
_entity.pdbx_description
1 polymer ?
#
loop_
_entity_poly.entity_id
_entity_poly.type
_entity_poly.pdbx_seq_one_letter_code
_entity_poly.pdbx_strand_id
1 'polypeptide(L)'
;MGCRVLLLVSTTIAPGLGAIAISTFYLFPEWSALDRSYQNYQKLAASGAAMRELSIAQAAENRHRINCFAEGIGVLLGGTMVSIGVHGLCLLSRR
;
A
#
# COMPACT_ATOMS: atom_id res chain seq x y z
N MET A 1 18.08 -10.94 28.10
CA MET A 1 17.52 -9.82 27.30
C MET A 1 17.66 -10.03 25.79
N GLY A 2 18.83 -10.42 25.26
CA GLY A 2 19.06 -10.50 23.80
C GLY A 2 18.08 -11.37 22.99
N CYS A 3 17.70 -12.55 23.49
CA CYS A 3 16.79 -13.45 22.77
C CYS A 3 15.39 -12.84 22.53
N ARG A 4 14.83 -12.09 23.50
CA ARG A 4 13.52 -11.44 23.37
C ARG A 4 13.56 -10.27 22.38
N VAL A 5 14.65 -9.50 22.41
CA VAL A 5 14.89 -8.41 21.45
C VAL A 5 15.01 -8.97 20.03
N LEU A 6 15.82 -10.03 19.86
CA LEU A 6 15.96 -10.73 18.58
C LEU A 6 14.62 -11.22 18.04
N LEU A 7 13.79 -11.83 18.88
CA LEU A 7 12.45 -12.27 18.49
C LEU A 7 11.57 -11.11 18.01
N LEU A 8 11.51 -10.00 18.75
CA LEU A 8 10.71 -8.84 18.34
C LEU A 8 11.22 -8.27 17.02
N VAL A 9 12.53 -8.09 16.88
CA VAL A 9 13.13 -7.56 15.65
C VAL A 9 12.87 -8.47 14.46
N SER A 10 13.09 -9.78 14.58
CA SER A 10 12.98 -10.72 13.46
C SER A 10 11.54 -11.05 13.06
N THR A 11 10.60 -11.05 14.01
CA THR A 11 9.21 -11.48 13.74
C THR A 11 8.24 -10.33 13.51
N THR A 12 8.56 -9.12 13.95
CA THR A 12 7.65 -7.97 13.83
C THR A 12 8.28 -6.79 13.09
N ILE A 13 9.41 -6.28 13.56
CA ILE A 13 9.98 -5.03 13.03
C ILE A 13 10.54 -5.23 11.63
N ALA A 14 11.44 -6.20 11.43
CA ALA A 14 12.03 -6.49 10.13
C ALA A 14 10.99 -6.84 9.07
N PRO A 15 10.05 -7.79 9.30
CA PRO A 15 9.02 -8.09 8.31
C PRO A 15 8.04 -6.92 8.10
N GLY A 16 7.72 -6.15 9.15
CA GLY A 16 6.86 -4.97 9.02
C GLY A 16 7.49 -3.86 8.17
N LEU A 17 8.79 -3.59 8.35
CA LEU A 17 9.55 -2.68 7.49
C LEU A 17 9.65 -3.22 6.06
N GLY A 18 9.83 -4.53 5.89
CA GLY A 18 9.82 -5.18 4.59
C GLY A 18 8.49 -4.99 3.86
N ALA A 19 7.36 -5.21 4.55
CA ALA A 19 6.03 -4.98 4.00
C ALA A 19 5.82 -3.50 3.60
N ILE A 20 6.21 -2.55 4.47
CA ILE A 20 6.15 -1.12 4.13
C ILE A 20 6.97 -0.83 2.88
N ALA A 21 8.21 -1.30 2.81
CA ALA A 21 9.12 -1.00 1.71
C ALA A 21 8.60 -1.56 0.38
N ILE A 22 8.19 -2.84 0.36
CA ILE A 22 7.65 -3.49 -0.83
C ILE A 22 6.36 -2.80 -1.28
N SER A 23 5.42 -2.57 -0.36
CA SER A 23 4.15 -1.97 -0.75
C SER A 23 4.28 -0.52 -1.17
N THR A 24 5.12 0.27 -0.50
CA THR A 24 5.40 1.64 -0.92
C THR A 24 6.06 1.69 -2.30
N PHE A 25 6.96 0.73 -2.59
CA PHE A 25 7.62 0.62 -3.89
C PHE A 25 6.63 0.41 -5.04
N TYR A 26 5.58 -0.41 -4.85
CA TYR A 26 4.54 -0.64 -5.87
C TYR A 26 3.42 0.41 -5.85
N LEU A 27 3.15 1.02 -4.69
CA LEU A 27 2.10 2.02 -4.53
C LEU A 27 2.32 3.25 -5.41
N PHE A 28 3.53 3.80 -5.46
CA PHE A 28 3.79 5.03 -6.22
C PHE A 28 3.60 4.87 -7.74
N PRO A 29 4.14 3.82 -8.40
CA PRO A 29 3.87 3.57 -9.81
C PRO A 29 2.38 3.34 -10.10
N GLU A 30 1.68 2.55 -9.27
CA GLU A 30 0.24 2.30 -9.43
C GLU A 30 -0.57 3.58 -9.27
N TRP A 31 -0.19 4.45 -8.33
CA TRP A 31 -0.84 5.74 -8.13
C TRP A 31 -0.68 6.66 -9.35
N SER A 32 0.52 6.68 -9.95
CA SER A 32 0.75 7.43 -11.19
C SER A 32 -0.06 6.86 -12.37
N ALA A 33 -0.16 5.54 -12.48
CA ALA A 33 -0.97 4.89 -13.51
C ALA A 33 -2.47 5.17 -13.31
N LEU A 34 -2.93 5.17 -12.06
CA LEU A 34 -4.29 5.53 -11.69
C LEU A 34 -4.63 6.95 -12.14
N ASP A 35 -3.78 7.93 -11.83
CA ASP A 35 -4.02 9.34 -12.20
C ASP A 35 -4.15 9.50 -13.73
N ARG A 36 -3.28 8.84 -14.50
CA ARG A 36 -3.37 8.84 -15.97
C ARG A 36 -4.66 8.17 -16.47
N SER A 37 -5.04 7.05 -15.87
CA SER A 37 -6.26 6.31 -16.23
C SER A 37 -7.52 7.15 -15.96
N TYR A 38 -7.55 7.82 -14.80
CA TYR A 38 -8.61 8.74 -14.40
C TYR A 38 -8.73 9.93 -15.36
N GLN A 39 -7.61 10.57 -15.71
CA GLN A 39 -7.61 11.67 -16.69
C GLN A 39 -8.08 11.21 -18.07
N ASN A 40 -7.73 10.00 -18.49
CA ASN A 40 -8.21 9.43 -19.75
C ASN A 40 -9.74 9.23 -19.73
N TYR A 41 -10.27 8.65 -18.64
CA TYR A 41 -11.71 8.50 -18.46
C TYR A 41 -12.44 9.86 -18.53
N GLN A 42 -11.93 10.90 -17.85
CA GLN A 42 -12.53 12.23 -17.91
C GLN A 42 -12.56 12.81 -19.32
N LYS A 43 -11.47 12.65 -20.09
CA LYS A 43 -11.40 13.12 -21.49
C LYS A 43 -12.43 12.41 -22.38
N LEU A 44 -12.55 11.09 -22.25
CA LEU A 44 -13.54 10.28 -22.98
C LEU A 44 -14.99 10.67 -22.60
N ALA A 45 -15.24 10.90 -21.31
CA ALA A 45 -16.55 11.35 -20.84
C ALA A 45 -16.92 12.73 -21.41
N ALA A 46 -15.96 13.65 -21.50
CA ALA A 46 -16.17 14.97 -22.07
C ALA A 46 -16.32 14.97 -23.61
N SER A 47 -15.75 13.99 -24.32
CA SER A 47 -15.80 13.93 -25.78
C SER A 47 -17.08 13.31 -26.35
N GLY A 48 -18.02 12.87 -25.50
CA GLY A 48 -19.22 12.16 -25.94
C GLY A 48 -18.92 10.74 -26.45
N ALA A 49 -17.88 10.10 -25.92
CA ALA A 49 -17.46 8.76 -26.30
C ALA A 49 -18.58 7.72 -26.13
N ALA A 50 -18.53 6.65 -26.92
CA ALA A 50 -19.54 5.59 -26.84
C ALA A 50 -19.51 4.92 -25.45
N MET A 51 -20.67 4.48 -24.97
CA MET A 51 -20.80 3.85 -23.63
C MET A 51 -19.83 2.69 -23.42
N ARG A 52 -19.53 1.93 -24.48
CA ARG A 52 -18.54 0.84 -24.43
C ARG A 52 -17.14 1.36 -24.11
N GLU A 53 -16.71 2.46 -24.70
CA GLU A 53 -15.39 3.04 -24.46
C GLU A 53 -15.27 3.58 -23.03
N LEU A 54 -16.34 4.23 -22.54
CA LEU A 54 -16.43 4.67 -21.14
C LEU A 54 -16.34 3.50 -20.16
N SER A 55 -17.04 2.39 -20.44
CA SER A 55 -16.97 1.20 -19.56
C SER A 55 -15.58 0.57 -19.52
N ILE A 56 -14.86 0.54 -20.65
CA ILE A 56 -13.48 0.01 -20.71
C ILE A 56 -12.54 0.91 -19.93
N ALA A 57 -12.63 2.24 -20.12
CA ALA A 57 -11.81 3.20 -19.39
C ALA A 57 -12.06 3.14 -17.87
N GLN A 58 -13.33 3.04 -17.46
CA GLN A 58 -13.69 2.90 -16.04
C GLN A 58 -13.16 1.59 -15.44
N ALA A 59 -13.22 0.48 -16.18
CA ALA A 59 -12.66 -0.79 -15.72
C ALA A 59 -11.13 -0.72 -15.54
N ALA A 60 -10.43 -0.02 -16.44
CA ALA A 60 -9.00 0.22 -16.33
C ALA A 60 -8.65 1.06 -15.09
N GLU A 61 -9.38 2.14 -14.83
CA GLU A 61 -9.19 2.97 -13.64
C GLU A 61 -9.41 2.16 -12.36
N ASN A 62 -10.52 1.42 -12.27
CA ASN A 62 -10.86 0.63 -11.10
C ASN A 62 -9.79 -0.42 -10.77
N ARG A 63 -9.13 -1.00 -11.76
CA ARG A 63 -8.00 -1.92 -11.54
C ARG A 63 -6.88 -1.24 -10.76
N HIS A 64 -6.46 -0.05 -11.17
CA HIS A 64 -5.41 0.70 -10.49
C HIS A 64 -5.84 1.20 -9.10
N ARG A 65 -7.13 1.53 -8.91
CA ARG A 65 -7.68 1.87 -7.57
C ARG A 65 -7.56 0.70 -6.60
N ILE A 66 -7.92 -0.50 -7.03
CA ILE A 66 -7.84 -1.71 -6.21
C ILE A 66 -6.38 -2.04 -5.88
N ASN A 67 -5.47 -1.94 -6.85
CA ASN A 67 -4.05 -2.15 -6.62
C ASN A 67 -3.48 -1.14 -5.60
N CYS A 68 -3.74 0.16 -5.81
CA CYS A 68 -3.31 1.20 -4.86
C CYS A 68 -3.88 0.96 -3.47
N PHE A 69 -5.14 0.51 -3.37
CA PHE A 69 -5.75 0.17 -2.10
C PHE A 69 -5.03 -1.00 -1.43
N ALA A 70 -4.76 -2.08 -2.16
CA ALA A 70 -4.06 -3.25 -1.64
C ALA A 70 -2.67 -2.89 -1.12
N GLU A 71 -1.90 -2.09 -1.87
CA GLU A 71 -0.59 -1.62 -1.41
C GLU A 71 -0.69 -0.67 -0.22
N GLY A 72 -1.70 0.22 -0.21
CA GLY A 72 -1.97 1.07 0.94
C GLY A 72 -2.24 0.27 2.23
N ILE A 73 -3.01 -0.82 2.12
CA ILE A 73 -3.23 -1.76 3.23
C ILE A 73 -1.93 -2.45 3.63
N GLY A 74 -1.09 -2.86 2.68
CA GLY A 74 0.22 -3.45 2.95
C GLY A 74 1.12 -2.54 3.78
N VAL A 75 1.17 -1.25 3.44
CA VAL A 75 1.91 -0.23 4.23
C VAL A 75 1.35 -0.10 5.65
N LEU A 76 0.02 -0.02 5.80
CA LEU A 76 -0.61 0.12 7.12
C LEU A 76 -0.42 -1.11 8.01
N LEU A 77 -0.50 -2.32 7.44
CA LEU A 77 -0.23 -3.56 8.15
C LEU A 77 1.24 -3.63 8.59
N GLY A 78 2.17 -3.30 7.70
CA GLY A 78 3.58 -3.23 8.05
C GLY A 78 3.86 -2.21 9.16
N GLY A 79 3.23 -1.03 9.10
CA GLY A 79 3.32 -0.01 10.16
C GLY A 79 2.77 -0.49 11.50
N THR A 80 1.67 -1.25 11.48
CA THR A 80 1.10 -1.86 12.70
C THR A 80 2.06 -2.89 13.30
N MET A 81 2.68 -3.75 12.48
CA MET A 81 3.67 -4.72 12.94
C MET A 81 4.90 -4.06 13.57
N VAL A 82 5.44 -3.04 12.91
CA VAL A 82 6.57 -2.25 13.44
C VAL A 82 6.19 -1.61 14.77
N SER A 83 5.00 -1.01 14.87
CA SER A 83 4.51 -0.37 16.09
C SER A 83 4.41 -1.35 17.26
N ILE A 84 3.89 -2.56 17.02
CA ILE A 84 3.84 -3.64 18.02
C ILE A 84 5.25 -4.01 18.49
N GLY A 85 6.18 -4.21 17.54
CA GLY A 85 7.57 -4.55 17.85
C GLY A 85 8.29 -3.51 18.68
N VAL A 86 8.21 -2.24 18.26
CA VAL A 86 8.80 -1.10 18.97
C VAL A 86 8.19 -0.94 20.36
N HIS A 87 6.86 -1.04 20.47
CA HIS A 87 6.18 -0.98 21.76
C HIS A 87 6.68 -2.09 22.72
N GLY A 88 6.84 -3.32 22.21
CA GLY A 88 7.41 -4.44 22.96
C GLY A 88 8.85 -4.18 23.44
N LEU A 89 9.70 -3.56 22.61
CA LEU A 89 11.06 -3.18 22.99
C LEU A 89 11.08 -2.12 24.10
N CYS A 90 10.22 -1.10 24.01
CA CYS A 90 10.11 -0.07 25.03
C CYS A 90 9.71 -0.65 26.40
N LEU A 91 8.77 -1.62 26.41
CA LEU A 91 8.35 -2.29 27.64
C LEU A 91 9.46 -3.17 28.23
N LEU A 92 10.23 -3.87 27.40
CA LEU A 92 11.37 -4.68 27.85
C LEU A 92 12.52 -3.83 28.39
N SER A 93 12.73 -2.62 27.86
CA SER A 93 13.77 -1.71 28.34
C SER A 93 13.45 -1.09 29.70
N ARG A 94 12.18 -1.06 30.10
CA ARG A 94 11.71 -0.47 31.37
C ARG A 94 11.75 -1.48 32.53
N ARG A 95 11.89 -2.77 32.25
CA ARG A 95 12.04 -3.84 33.24
C ARG A 95 13.50 -4.20 33.41
#